data_AF-A0A345VKP2-F1
#
_entry.id   AF-A0A345VKP2-F1
#
_cell.length_a   1.000
_cell.length_b   1.000
_cell.length_c   1.000
_cell.angle_alpha   90.00
_cell.angle_beta   90.00
_cell.angle_gamma   90.00
#
_symmetry.space_group_name_H-M   'P 1'
#
loop_
_entity.id
_entity.type
_entity.pdbx_description
1 polymer ?
#
loop_
_entity_poly.entity_id
_entity_poly.type
_entity_poly.pdbx_seq_one_letter_code
_entity_poly.pdbx_strand_id
1 'polypeptide(L)'
;MTDHYRIIRKEINLTPGELEQIQGLMKQEHADQFSPFVRQKLMDLVERKQVVTDWFTLWQSQKIEQISRDILQVTILAEQTQQVTAEHLRIILTCVQELMAEVEKAIPLSPDFCDKYMGG
;
A
#
# COMPACT_ATOMS: atom_id res chain seq x y z
N MET A 1 -9.75 14.48 -3.82
CA MET A 1 -8.84 13.40 -3.35
C MET A 1 -9.56 12.04 -3.28
N THR A 2 -10.36 11.65 -4.27
CA THR A 2 -11.36 10.55 -4.11
C THR A 2 -11.22 9.38 -5.09
N ASP A 3 -10.18 9.31 -5.92
CA ASP A 3 -10.04 8.21 -6.91
C ASP A 3 -8.85 7.26 -6.69
N HIS A 4 -7.88 7.59 -5.82
CA HIS A 4 -6.69 6.76 -5.64
C HIS A 4 -6.98 5.38 -4.99
N TYR A 5 -8.03 5.27 -4.17
CA TYR A 5 -8.38 3.98 -3.55
C TYR A 5 -8.96 2.95 -4.54
N ARG A 6 -9.44 3.39 -5.73
CA ARG A 6 -9.99 2.47 -6.75
C ARG A 6 -8.91 1.68 -7.47
N ILE A 7 -7.66 2.13 -7.38
CA ILE A 7 -6.50 1.53 -8.04
C ILE A 7 -6.07 0.25 -7.30
N ILE A 8 -6.32 0.17 -5.99
CA ILE A 8 -5.95 -0.99 -5.18
C ILE A 8 -7.05 -2.04 -5.27
N ARG A 9 -6.75 -3.14 -5.97
CA ARG A 9 -7.63 -4.31 -6.01
C ARG A 9 -7.38 -5.19 -4.79
N LYS A 10 -8.45 -5.50 -4.06
CA LYS A 10 -8.45 -6.49 -2.98
C LYS A 10 -9.42 -7.59 -3.37
N GLU A 11 -8.90 -8.81 -3.40
CA GLU A 11 -9.72 -10.00 -3.57
C GLU A 11 -10.20 -10.47 -2.20
N ILE A 12 -11.48 -10.84 -2.12
CA ILE A 12 -12.09 -11.39 -0.92
C ILE A 12 -12.71 -12.73 -1.29
N ASN A 13 -12.45 -13.74 -0.47
CA ASN A 13 -13.08 -15.03 -0.62
C ASN A 13 -14.34 -15.04 0.24
N LEU A 14 -15.47 -15.28 -0.41
CA LEU A 14 -16.78 -15.38 0.25
C LEU A 14 -17.29 -16.80 0.09
N THR A 15 -17.86 -17.32 1.17
CA THR A 15 -18.68 -18.52 1.09
C THR A 15 -19.97 -18.23 0.31
N PRO A 16 -20.63 -19.25 -0.27
CA PRO A 16 -21.91 -19.06 -0.96
C PRO A 16 -22.97 -18.37 -0.10
N GLY A 17 -23.06 -18.72 1.19
CA GLY A 17 -24.01 -18.11 2.13
C GLY A 17 -23.72 -16.64 2.41
N GLU A 18 -22.45 -16.26 2.54
CA GLU A 18 -22.06 -14.85 2.71
C GLU A 18 -22.38 -14.02 1.45
N LEU A 19 -22.16 -14.60 0.27
CA LEU A 19 -22.50 -13.95 -0.99
C LEU A 19 -24.01 -13.72 -1.12
N GLU A 20 -24.84 -14.71 -0.78
CA GLU A 20 -26.31 -14.58 -0.80
C GLU A 20 -26.80 -13.49 0.15
N GLN A 21 -26.23 -13.40 1.36
CA GLN A 21 -26.55 -12.35 2.32
C GLN A 21 -26.22 -10.96 1.77
N ILE A 22 -25.03 -10.80 1.17
CA ILE A 22 -24.62 -9.52 0.57
C ILE A 22 -25.52 -9.14 -0.60
N GLN A 23 -25.88 -10.10 -1.45
CA GLN A 23 -26.83 -9.88 -2.55
C GLN A 23 -28.22 -9.49 -2.05
N GLY A 24 -28.67 -10.06 -0.92
CA GLY A 24 -29.91 -9.66 -0.26
C GLY A 24 -29.88 -8.20 0.18
N LEU A 25 -28.79 -7.78 0.81
CA LEU A 25 -28.58 -6.38 1.24
C LEU A 25 -28.51 -5.43 0.04
N MET A 26 -27.82 -5.82 -1.04
CA MET A 26 -27.77 -5.04 -2.28
C MET A 26 -29.17 -4.80 -2.87
N LYS A 27 -30.02 -5.83 -2.89
CA LYS A 27 -31.40 -5.69 -3.37
C LYS A 27 -32.25 -4.75 -2.52
N GLN A 28 -32.07 -4.79 -1.20
CA GLN A 28 -32.78 -3.91 -0.27
C GLN A 28 -32.40 -2.44 -0.45
N GLU A 29 -31.14 -2.17 -0.79
CA GLU A 29 -30.61 -0.81 -0.99
C GLU A 29 -30.55 -0.38 -2.46
N HIS A 30 -31.19 -1.14 -3.37
CA HIS A 30 -31.24 -0.85 -4.80
C HIS A 30 -29.85 -0.68 -5.44
N ALA A 31 -28.88 -1.48 -5.02
CA ALA A 31 -27.53 -1.47 -5.55
C ALA A 31 -27.34 -2.55 -6.62
N ASP A 32 -27.05 -2.11 -7.85
CA ASP A 32 -26.90 -3.02 -9.01
C ASP A 32 -25.51 -3.67 -9.11
N GLN A 33 -24.50 -3.05 -8.49
CA GLN A 33 -23.11 -3.45 -8.62
C GLN A 33 -22.49 -3.75 -7.26
N PHE A 34 -21.81 -4.91 -7.17
CA PHE A 34 -21.18 -5.39 -5.93
C PHE A 34 -20.06 -4.45 -5.45
N SER A 35 -19.12 -4.10 -6.33
CA SER A 35 -17.93 -3.34 -5.92
C SER A 35 -18.26 -1.92 -5.41
N PRO A 36 -19.14 -1.13 -6.04
CA PRO A 36 -19.58 0.15 -5.48
C PRO A 36 -20.31 -0.02 -4.15
N PHE A 37 -21.21 -1.00 -4.02
CA PHE A 37 -21.98 -1.25 -2.81
C PHE A 37 -21.09 -1.58 -1.60
N VAL A 38 -20.25 -2.62 -1.74
CA VAL A 38 -19.36 -3.06 -0.65
C VAL A 38 -18.38 -1.95 -0.29
N ARG A 39 -17.90 -1.20 -1.28
CA ARG A 39 -17.01 -0.07 -1.02
C ARG A 39 -17.70 1.01 -0.20
N GLN A 40 -18.93 1.40 -0.56
CA GLN A 40 -19.67 2.40 0.22
C GLN A 40 -19.87 1.91 1.66
N LYS A 41 -20.25 0.65 1.86
CA LYS A 41 -20.41 0.08 3.22
C LYS A 41 -19.11 0.05 4.01
N LEU A 42 -18.00 -0.30 3.37
CA LEU A 42 -16.68 -0.24 4.00
C LEU A 42 -16.32 1.20 4.36
N MET A 43 -16.57 2.17 3.47
CA MET A 43 -16.31 3.59 3.71
C MET A 43 -17.20 4.16 4.81
N ASP A 44 -18.48 3.80 4.87
CA ASP A 44 -19.37 4.19 5.98
C ASP A 44 -18.89 3.59 7.32
N LEU A 45 -18.27 2.42 7.28
CA LEU A 45 -17.62 1.80 8.44
C LEU A 45 -16.30 2.51 8.79
N VAL A 46 -15.55 2.97 7.78
CA VAL A 46 -14.30 3.75 7.89
C VAL A 46 -14.57 5.13 8.49
N GLU A 47 -15.57 5.86 8.01
CA GLU A 47 -15.95 7.17 8.54
C GLU A 47 -16.40 7.09 10.02
N ARG A 48 -16.90 5.92 10.44
CA ARG A 48 -17.24 5.63 11.84
C ARG A 48 -16.08 5.08 12.66
N LYS A 49 -14.96 4.69 12.06
CA LYS A 49 -13.80 4.10 12.76
C LYS A 49 -12.47 4.66 12.25
N GLN A 50 -11.84 5.48 13.10
CA GLN A 50 -10.42 5.87 13.08
C GLN A 50 -9.47 4.70 12.71
N VAL A 51 -9.84 3.47 13.10
CA VAL A 51 -9.08 2.23 12.85
C VAL A 51 -8.78 1.96 11.38
N VAL A 52 -9.64 2.37 10.43
CA VAL A 52 -9.40 2.05 9.02
C VAL A 52 -8.52 3.09 8.32
N THR A 53 -8.57 4.36 8.75
CA THR A 53 -7.58 5.35 8.32
C THR A 53 -6.19 4.98 8.85
N ASP A 54 -6.10 4.51 10.09
CA ASP A 54 -4.84 4.03 10.67
C ASP A 54 -4.32 2.80 9.91
N TRP A 55 -5.21 1.87 9.56
CA TRP A 55 -4.88 0.72 8.70
C TRP A 55 -4.42 1.12 7.31
N PHE A 56 -5.06 2.12 6.68
CA PHE A 56 -4.69 2.58 5.35
C PHE A 56 -3.33 3.26 5.35
N THR A 57 -3.07 4.12 6.33
CA THR A 57 -1.75 4.75 6.54
C THR A 57 -0.69 3.69 6.78
N LEU A 58 -0.94 2.70 7.66
CA LEU A 58 -0.03 1.59 7.91
C LEU A 58 0.26 0.79 6.64
N TRP A 59 -0.77 0.47 5.86
CA TRP A 59 -0.63 -0.24 4.60
C TRP A 59 0.19 0.56 3.58
N GLN A 60 0.00 1.88 3.53
CA GLN A 60 0.80 2.77 2.67
C GLN A 60 2.26 2.76 3.09
N SER A 61 2.57 2.91 4.38
CA SER A 61 3.94 2.81 4.91
C SER A 61 4.58 1.48 4.52
N GLN A 62 3.89 0.36 4.78
CA GLN A 62 4.39 -0.98 4.43
C GLN A 62 4.68 -1.14 2.94
N LYS A 63 3.85 -0.56 2.06
CA LYS A 63 4.06 -0.60 0.61
C LYS A 63 5.27 0.20 0.17
N ILE A 64 5.46 1.37 0.74
CA ILE A 64 6.63 2.23 0.48
C ILE A 64 7.92 1.52 0.89
N GLU A 65 7.93 0.94 2.10
CA GLU A 65 9.08 0.17 2.58
C GLU A 65 9.38 -1.06 1.70
N GLN A 66 8.34 -1.74 1.22
CA GLN A 66 8.50 -2.87 0.31
C GLN A 66 9.22 -2.44 -0.98
N ILE A 67 8.77 -1.34 -1.60
CA ILE A 67 9.40 -0.81 -2.83
C ILE A 67 10.87 -0.49 -2.58
N SER A 68 11.20 0.15 -1.45
CA SER A 68 12.58 0.47 -1.11
C SER A 68 13.46 -0.79 -0.95
N ARG A 69 12.95 -1.82 -0.26
CA ARG A 69 13.66 -3.11 -0.13
C ARG A 69 13.85 -3.80 -1.49
N ASP A 70 12.83 -3.76 -2.34
CA ASP A 70 12.88 -4.38 -3.67
C ASP A 70 13.92 -3.66 -4.55
N ILE A 71 14.01 -2.32 -4.48
CA ILE A 71 15.05 -1.56 -5.21
C ILE A 71 16.45 -1.91 -4.71
N LEU A 72 16.65 -1.99 -3.38
CA LEU A 72 17.93 -2.41 -2.81
C LEU A 72 18.31 -3.82 -3.31
N GLN A 73 17.37 -4.76 -3.33
CA GLN A 73 17.62 -6.10 -3.86
C GLN A 73 18.01 -6.09 -5.34
N VAL A 74 17.36 -5.27 -6.16
CA VAL A 74 17.72 -5.07 -7.57
C VAL A 74 19.14 -4.52 -7.69
N THR A 75 19.54 -3.56 -6.85
CA THR A 75 20.91 -3.03 -6.90
C THR A 75 21.97 -4.08 -6.54
N ILE A 76 21.70 -4.95 -5.57
CA ILE A 76 22.62 -6.05 -5.20
C ILE A 76 22.76 -7.05 -6.35
N LEU A 77 21.64 -7.43 -6.99
CA LEU A 77 21.67 -8.34 -8.13
C LEU A 77 22.41 -7.71 -9.32
N ALA A 78 22.20 -6.43 -9.59
CA ALA A 78 22.88 -5.71 -10.65
C ALA A 78 24.40 -5.61 -10.39
N GLU A 79 24.83 -5.40 -9.15
CA GLU A 79 26.24 -5.41 -8.75
C GLU A 79 26.90 -6.77 -9.02
N GLN A 80 26.21 -7.87 -8.68
CA GLN A 80 26.70 -9.24 -8.92
C GLN A 80 26.93 -9.53 -10.40
N THR A 81 26.15 -8.93 -11.30
CA THR A 81 26.31 -9.12 -12.75
C THR A 81 27.44 -8.30 -13.36
N GLN A 82 28.06 -7.35 -12.62
CA GLN A 82 29.11 -6.42 -13.07
C GLN A 82 28.79 -5.59 -14.32
N GLN A 83 27.55 -5.63 -14.82
CA GLN A 83 27.11 -4.86 -15.99
C GLN A 83 26.80 -3.39 -15.65
N VAL A 84 26.51 -3.11 -14.37
CA VAL A 84 26.19 -1.77 -13.86
C VAL A 84 27.35 -1.30 -12.98
N THR A 85 27.83 -0.07 -13.20
CA THR A 85 28.91 0.47 -12.38
C THR A 85 28.41 0.78 -10.96
N ALA A 86 29.30 0.60 -9.98
CA ALA A 86 29.01 0.91 -8.58
C ALA A 86 28.51 2.36 -8.38
N GLU A 87 28.94 3.29 -9.22
CA GLU A 87 28.50 4.69 -9.17
C GLU A 87 27.03 4.87 -9.54
N HIS A 88 26.55 4.18 -10.58
CA HIS A 88 25.12 4.24 -10.94
C HIS A 88 24.25 3.63 -9.84
N LEU A 89 24.71 2.55 -9.20
CA LEU A 89 24.01 1.93 -8.08
C LEU A 89 23.97 2.87 -6.87
N ARG A 90 25.09 3.54 -6.56
CA ARG A 90 25.18 4.54 -5.49
C ARG A 90 24.19 5.68 -5.71
N ILE A 91 24.13 6.24 -6.92
CA ILE A 91 23.19 7.32 -7.27
C ILE A 91 21.74 6.88 -7.03
N ILE A 92 21.36 5.69 -7.52
CA ILE A 92 20.00 5.17 -7.35
C ILE A 92 19.65 5.03 -5.87
N LEU A 93 20.54 4.43 -5.07
CA LEU A 93 20.32 4.24 -3.64
C LEU A 93 20.17 5.57 -2.91
N THR A 94 21.03 6.55 -3.19
CA THR A 94 20.92 7.90 -2.61
C THR A 94 19.60 8.56 -2.98
N CYS A 95 19.19 8.53 -4.25
CA CYS A 95 17.91 9.11 -4.66
C CYS A 95 16.71 8.43 -3.99
N VAL A 96 16.75 7.10 -3.81
CA VAL A 96 15.69 6.37 -3.10
C VAL A 96 15.66 6.79 -1.63
N GLN A 97 16.80 6.90 -0.96
CA GLN A 97 16.86 7.35 0.43
C GLN A 97 16.31 8.78 0.60
N GLU A 98 16.73 9.72 -0.25
CA GLU A 98 16.21 11.10 -0.21
C GLU A 98 14.69 11.14 -0.44
N LEU A 99 14.19 10.34 -1.40
CA LEU A 99 12.75 10.23 -1.65
C LEU A 99 12.01 9.66 -0.43
N MET A 100 12.55 8.63 0.22
CA MET A 100 11.95 8.03 1.41
C MET A 100 11.92 9.03 2.58
N ALA A 101 12.98 9.81 2.79
CA ALA A 101 13.01 10.88 3.79
C ALA A 101 11.94 11.96 3.54
N GLU A 102 11.67 12.31 2.27
CA GLU A 102 10.60 13.25 1.95
C GLU A 102 9.21 12.64 2.18
N VAL A 103 9.04 11.37 1.82
CA VAL A 103 7.79 10.63 2.04
C VAL A 103 7.49 10.44 3.53
N GLU A 104 8.50 10.20 4.36
CA GLU A 104 8.37 10.04 5.82
C GLU A 104 7.69 11.24 6.49
N LYS A 105 7.92 12.46 5.98
CA LYS A 105 7.29 13.69 6.48
C LYS A 105 5.76 13.67 6.33
N ALA A 106 5.25 12.94 5.34
CA ALA A 106 3.82 12.84 5.05
C ALA A 106 3.22 11.52 5.56
N ILE A 107 3.98 10.43 5.54
CA ILE A 107 3.55 9.08 5.89
C ILE A 107 4.62 8.46 6.80
N PRO A 108 4.34 8.24 8.10
CA PRO A 108 5.35 7.72 9.01
C PRO A 108 5.75 6.30 8.62
N LEU A 109 7.04 6.10 8.34
CA LEU A 109 7.63 4.79 8.09
C LEU A 109 7.92 4.09 9.44
N SER A 110 8.14 2.77 9.41
CA SER A 110 8.47 2.07 10.66
C SER A 110 9.88 2.44 11.18
N PRO A 111 10.05 2.59 12.50
CA PRO A 111 11.36 2.89 13.09
C PRO A 111 12.44 1.88 12.70
N ASP A 112 12.11 0.58 12.75
CA ASP A 112 13.01 -0.51 12.34
C ASP A 112 13.49 -0.37 10.89
N PHE A 113 12.64 0.15 10.00
CA PHE A 113 13.00 0.43 8.62
C PHE A 113 13.92 1.63 8.53
N CYS A 114 13.59 2.73 9.19
CA CYS A 114 14.42 3.94 9.18
C CYS A 114 15.82 3.66 9.73
N ASP A 115 15.92 3.00 10.89
CA ASP A 115 17.20 2.64 11.52
C ASP A 115 18.08 1.78 10.61
N LYS A 116 17.46 0.89 9.82
CA LYS A 116 18.18 -0.06 8.99
C LYS A 116 18.55 0.47 7.60
N TYR A 117 17.73 1.35 7.01
CA TYR A 117 17.84 1.71 5.59
C TYR A 117 17.99 3.21 5.32
N MET A 118 17.58 4.06 6.26
CA MET A 118 17.68 5.53 6.14
C MET A 118 18.97 6.07 6.77
N GLY A 119 19.53 5.36 7.75
CA GLY A 119 20.68 5.84 8.53
C GLY A 119 20.26 6.85 9.60
N GLY A 120 20.79 6.69 10.81
CA GLY A 120 20.73 7.71 11.85
C GLY A 120 21.70 8.85 11.59
#